data_AF-S7XGW6-F1
#
_entry.id   AF-S7XGW6-F1
#
_cell.length_a   1.000
_cell.length_b   1.000
_cell.length_c   1.000
_cell.angle_alpha   90.00
_cell.angle_beta   90.00
_cell.angle_gamma   90.00
#
_symmetry.space_group_name_H-M   'P 1'
#
loop_
_entity.id
_entity.type
_entity.pdbx_description
1 polymer ?
#
loop_
_entity_poly.entity_id
_entity_poly.type
_entity_poly.pdbx_seq_one_letter_code
_entity_poly.pdbx_strand_id
1 'polypeptide(L)'
;NFKSQPRKSSSFKRSSILSIYHRYITGLVPLTEQDILNSNVNVPINKQKQKRDTKSFEMKLADTEIKTMIEIEVLENLEEQNVEVWIDQVKELCDNNNFSKVGSFAVIKHLLSNNYKQLINSIKDPQKVLEKIMSQTYNSKLAQSLQSNLKDIKEIKIAKIQDYHDELKKITYKLAKCNGWSETEENVLLETKFLENLTSETKIKMREAEKYTVQEIIYYIKDIEEVVTANSRVDRKRTINIKRNNFIDPPNKTKNDKCCSYHKTNTHDTKSCIALKRQESENTRKNFFIKNN
;
A
#
# COMPACT_ATOMS: atom_id res chain seq x y z
N ASN A 1 -39.74 18.17 28.45
CA ASN A 1 -39.24 18.38 27.08
C ASN A 1 -37.73 18.64 27.07
N PHE A 2 -36.94 17.57 27.23
CA PHE A 2 -35.48 17.65 27.10
C PHE A 2 -35.10 17.40 25.64
N LYS A 3 -34.73 18.46 24.91
CA LYS A 3 -34.16 18.34 23.56
C LYS A 3 -32.71 17.88 23.69
N SER A 4 -32.46 16.63 23.35
CA SER A 4 -31.13 16.07 23.15
C SER A 4 -30.39 16.81 22.04
N GLN A 5 -29.26 17.43 22.36
CA GLN A 5 -28.36 17.97 21.34
C GLN A 5 -27.68 16.83 20.57
N PRO A 6 -27.53 16.93 19.24
CA PRO A 6 -26.83 15.91 18.46
C PRO A 6 -25.34 15.96 18.77
N ARG A 7 -24.80 14.81 19.19
CA ARG A 7 -23.35 14.58 19.28
C ARG A 7 -22.77 14.74 17.88
N LYS A 8 -21.95 15.78 17.68
CA LYS A 8 -21.10 15.92 16.50
C LYS A 8 -20.18 14.70 16.44
N SER A 9 -20.47 13.76 15.53
CA SER A 9 -19.53 12.72 15.15
C SER A 9 -18.33 13.41 14.50
N SER A 10 -17.22 13.52 15.23
CA SER A 10 -15.95 13.94 14.67
C SER A 10 -15.54 12.91 13.63
N SER A 11 -15.79 13.21 12.36
CA SER A 11 -15.18 12.51 11.24
C SER A 11 -13.67 12.63 11.41
N PHE A 12 -13.00 11.54 11.80
CA PHE A 12 -11.56 11.43 11.74
C PHE A 12 -11.14 11.73 10.30
N LYS A 13 -10.59 12.93 10.07
CA LYS A 13 -9.90 13.26 8.82
C LYS A 13 -8.76 12.24 8.71
N ARG A 14 -8.76 11.45 7.63
CA ARG A 14 -7.67 10.52 7.29
C ARG A 14 -6.36 11.29 7.42
N SER A 15 -5.51 10.90 8.37
CA SER A 15 -4.21 11.54 8.56
C SER A 15 -3.41 11.36 7.28
N SER A 16 -2.95 12.47 6.70
CA SER A 16 -1.93 12.43 5.65
C SER A 16 -0.76 11.60 6.17
N ILE A 17 -0.37 10.56 5.44
CA ILE A 17 0.71 9.67 5.83
C ILE A 17 2.01 10.50 5.75
N LEU A 18 2.48 10.98 6.90
CA LEU A 18 3.82 11.55 7.06
C LEU A 18 4.86 10.42 7.05
N SER A 19 6.03 10.65 6.45
CA SER A 19 7.15 9.68 6.46
C SER A 19 7.54 9.26 7.88
N ILE A 20 7.94 8.00 8.05
CA ILE A 20 8.36 7.43 9.33
C ILE A 20 9.50 8.26 9.93
N TYR A 21 10.49 8.54 9.08
CA TYR A 21 11.65 9.34 9.46
C TYR A 21 11.27 10.77 9.85
N HIS A 22 10.41 11.43 9.07
CA HIS A 22 9.99 12.79 9.37
C HIS A 22 9.23 12.88 10.71
N ARG A 23 8.37 11.89 11.02
CA ARG A 23 7.71 11.81 12.33
C ARG A 23 8.72 11.65 13.47
N TYR A 24 9.74 10.81 13.27
CA TYR A 24 10.79 10.58 14.26
C TYR A 24 11.57 11.86 14.57
N ILE A 25 12.05 12.59 13.55
CA ILE A 25 12.87 13.79 13.76
C ILE A 25 12.07 15.00 14.27
N THR A 26 10.75 15.04 14.04
CA THR A 26 9.87 16.12 14.50
C THR A 26 9.21 15.83 15.86
N GLY A 27 9.44 14.64 16.43
CA GLY A 27 8.85 14.22 17.71
C GLY A 27 7.33 14.04 17.66
N LEU A 28 6.75 13.84 16.47
CA LEU A 28 5.32 13.56 16.32
C LEU A 28 5.01 12.15 16.86
N VAL A 29 3.84 12.01 17.50
CA VAL A 29 3.31 10.84 18.25
C VAL A 29 3.73 9.48 17.66
N PRO A 30 4.04 8.46 18.50
CA PRO A 30 4.45 7.13 18.04
C PRO A 30 3.51 6.56 16.98
N LEU A 31 4.12 5.99 15.93
CA LEU A 31 3.42 5.35 14.82
C LEU A 31 2.35 4.38 15.34
N THR A 32 1.11 4.58 14.92
CA THR A 32 0.07 3.59 15.17
C THR A 32 0.23 2.41 14.21
N GLU A 33 -0.29 1.23 14.58
CA GLU A 33 -0.32 0.07 13.67
C GLU A 33 -1.04 0.41 12.36
N GLN A 34 -2.03 1.30 12.40
CA GLN A 34 -2.69 1.83 11.22
C GLN A 34 -1.72 2.65 10.33
N ASP A 35 -0.82 3.45 10.89
CA ASP A 35 0.18 4.21 10.14
C ASP A 35 1.21 3.30 9.46
N ILE A 36 1.65 2.24 10.15
CA ILE A 36 2.60 1.25 9.61
C ILE A 36 1.92 0.35 8.57
N LEU A 37 0.68 -0.07 8.81
CA LEU A 37 -0.07 -0.82 7.81
C LEU A 37 -0.40 0.06 6.60
N ASN A 38 -0.81 1.31 6.80
CA ASN A 38 -1.02 2.28 5.72
C ASN A 38 0.27 2.61 4.94
N SER A 39 1.43 2.61 5.61
CA SER A 39 2.74 2.75 4.95
C SER A 39 3.02 1.62 3.96
N ASN A 40 2.60 0.40 4.28
CA ASN A 40 2.73 -0.76 3.39
C ASN A 40 1.58 -0.86 2.36
N VAL A 41 0.54 -0.02 2.47
CA VAL A 41 -0.70 -0.07 1.68
C VAL A 41 -0.81 1.10 0.69
N ASN A 42 0.18 2.00 0.62
CA ASN A 42 0.19 3.10 -0.34
C ASN A 42 0.68 2.72 -1.75
N VAL A 43 0.59 1.44 -2.12
CA VAL A 43 0.28 1.15 -3.52
C VAL A 43 -1.22 1.34 -3.63
N PRO A 44 -1.78 2.21 -4.49
CA PRO A 44 -3.20 2.11 -4.79
C PRO A 44 -3.45 0.67 -5.26
N ILE A 45 -4.02 -0.17 -4.37
CA ILE A 45 -4.55 -1.48 -4.69
C ILE A 45 -5.88 -1.23 -5.40
N ASN A 46 -5.79 -0.53 -6.53
CA ASN A 46 -6.67 -0.74 -7.65
C ASN A 46 -5.90 -1.54 -8.72
N LYS A 47 -5.14 -2.55 -8.27
CA LYS A 47 -4.91 -3.73 -9.09
C LYS A 47 -6.10 -4.66 -8.88
N GLN A 48 -7.29 -4.25 -9.30
CA GLN A 48 -8.09 -5.27 -9.98
C GLN A 48 -7.20 -5.69 -11.14
N LYS A 49 -6.57 -6.86 -11.04
CA LYS A 49 -5.98 -7.52 -12.21
C LYS A 49 -7.16 -7.69 -13.15
N GLN A 50 -7.40 -6.69 -14.01
CA GLN A 50 -8.25 -6.87 -15.16
C GLN A 50 -7.66 -8.08 -15.85
N LYS A 51 -8.51 -9.08 -16.10
CA LYS A 51 -8.11 -10.26 -16.85
C LYS A 51 -7.82 -9.75 -18.26
N ARG A 52 -6.54 -9.51 -18.54
CA ARG A 52 -6.07 -9.01 -19.82
C ARG A 52 -6.08 -10.16 -20.82
N ASP A 53 -6.40 -9.85 -22.06
CA ASP A 53 -6.38 -10.86 -23.11
C ASP A 53 -4.93 -11.30 -23.35
N THR A 54 -4.70 -12.62 -23.34
CA THR A 54 -3.42 -13.23 -23.69
C THR A 54 -3.55 -14.02 -24.98
N LYS A 55 -2.43 -14.16 -25.69
CA LYS A 55 -2.30 -15.03 -26.86
C LYS A 55 -1.21 -16.05 -26.60
N SER A 56 -1.52 -17.31 -26.83
CA SER A 56 -0.60 -18.43 -26.65
C SER A 56 0.12 -18.75 -27.96
N PHE A 57 1.44 -18.90 -27.89
CA PHE A 57 2.29 -19.26 -29.01
C PHE A 57 3.11 -20.50 -28.66
N GLU A 58 3.35 -21.34 -29.65
CA GLU A 58 4.31 -22.43 -29.52
C GLU A 58 5.70 -21.87 -29.83
N MET A 59 6.63 -22.03 -28.90
CA MET A 59 8.02 -21.61 -29.04
C MET A 59 8.93 -22.84 -28.97
N LYS A 60 9.88 -22.95 -29.91
CA LYS A 60 10.94 -23.95 -29.83
C LYS A 60 12.08 -23.42 -28.95
N LEU A 61 12.51 -24.23 -28.00
CA LEU A 61 13.72 -23.96 -27.22
C LEU A 61 14.94 -24.23 -28.10
N ALA A 62 15.86 -23.26 -28.17
CA ALA A 62 17.08 -23.36 -28.96
C ALA A 62 17.84 -24.66 -28.62
N ASP A 63 18.38 -25.31 -29.66
CA ASP A 63 19.14 -26.56 -29.57
C ASP A 63 18.40 -27.75 -28.92
N THR A 64 17.07 -27.70 -28.87
CA THR A 64 16.23 -28.80 -28.41
C THR A 64 15.03 -29.04 -29.33
N GLU A 65 14.44 -30.24 -29.28
CA GLU A 65 13.14 -30.53 -29.91
C GLU A 65 11.94 -30.13 -29.03
N ILE A 66 12.22 -29.55 -27.86
CA ILE A 66 11.20 -29.20 -26.88
C ILE A 66 10.46 -27.95 -27.36
N LYS A 67 9.13 -28.08 -27.40
CA LYS A 67 8.22 -26.98 -27.68
C LYS A 67 7.53 -26.54 -26.40
N THR A 68 7.64 -25.27 -26.09
CA THR A 68 7.01 -24.65 -24.93
C THR A 68 5.90 -23.70 -25.37
N MET A 69 4.79 -23.70 -24.66
CA MET A 69 3.73 -22.72 -24.88
C MET A 69 4.02 -21.47 -24.07
N ILE A 70 4.06 -20.31 -24.73
CA ILE A 70 4.24 -19.01 -24.11
C ILE A 70 2.99 -18.19 -24.28
N GLU A 71 2.56 -17.54 -23.22
CA GLU A 71 1.45 -16.58 -23.25
C GLU A 71 2.00 -15.16 -23.21
N ILE A 72 1.64 -14.36 -24.22
CA ILE A 72 1.98 -12.93 -24.28
C ILE A 72 0.68 -12.13 -24.15
N GLU A 73 0.68 -11.11 -23.30
CA GLU A 73 -0.43 -10.17 -23.15
C GLU A 73 -0.63 -9.36 -24.44
N VAL A 74 -1.88 -9.16 -24.84
CA VAL A 74 -2.23 -8.21 -25.89
C VAL A 74 -1.94 -6.80 -25.39
N LEU A 75 -1.33 -5.98 -26.24
CA LEU A 75 -1.05 -4.58 -25.96
C LEU A 75 -2.32 -3.75 -26.19
N GLU A 76 -3.00 -3.44 -25.10
CA GLU A 76 -4.29 -2.73 -25.04
C GLU A 76 -4.14 -1.28 -24.62
N ASN A 77 -3.20 -0.98 -23.72
CA ASN A 77 -2.98 0.37 -23.20
C ASN A 77 -1.48 0.65 -23.00
N LEU A 78 -0.94 1.55 -23.82
CA LEU A 78 0.47 1.97 -23.76
C LEU A 78 0.85 2.69 -22.46
N GLU A 79 -0.11 3.28 -21.73
CA GLU A 79 0.15 4.02 -20.49
C GLU A 79 0.24 3.10 -19.26
N GLU A 80 -0.50 1.99 -19.28
CA GLU A 80 -0.61 1.06 -18.14
C GLU A 80 0.28 -0.17 -18.25
N GLN A 81 0.59 -0.62 -19.47
CA GLN A 81 1.41 -1.81 -19.70
C GLN A 81 2.89 -1.46 -19.79
N ASN A 82 3.74 -2.41 -19.38
CA ASN A 82 5.18 -2.26 -19.55
C ASN A 82 5.54 -2.61 -21.00
N VAL A 83 5.54 -1.58 -21.85
CA VAL A 83 5.75 -1.73 -23.30
C VAL A 83 7.15 -2.27 -23.62
N GLU A 84 8.18 -1.93 -22.84
CA GLU A 84 9.54 -2.43 -23.07
C GLU A 84 9.61 -3.94 -22.86
N VAL A 85 9.10 -4.43 -21.72
CA VAL A 85 9.04 -5.87 -21.44
C VAL A 85 8.22 -6.59 -22.50
N TRP A 86 7.12 -5.99 -22.95
CA TRP A 86 6.31 -6.55 -24.03
C TRP A 86 7.10 -6.62 -25.36
N ILE A 87 7.83 -5.56 -25.73
CA ILE A 87 8.67 -5.53 -26.93
C ILE A 87 9.74 -6.62 -26.86
N ASP A 88 10.38 -6.78 -25.70
CA ASP A 88 11.42 -7.80 -25.51
C ASP A 88 10.85 -9.22 -25.63
N GLN A 89 9.69 -9.48 -25.03
CA GLN A 89 8.97 -10.75 -25.20
C GLN A 89 8.62 -11.04 -26.66
N VAL A 90 8.20 -10.03 -27.42
CA VAL A 90 7.88 -10.18 -28.84
C VAL A 90 9.13 -10.44 -29.67
N LYS A 91 10.26 -9.79 -29.37
CA LYS A 91 11.54 -10.04 -30.05
C LYS A 91 12.03 -11.45 -29.77
N GLU A 92 12.04 -11.87 -28.51
CA GLU A 92 12.41 -13.22 -28.10
C GLU A 92 11.55 -14.28 -28.80
N LEU A 93 10.24 -14.06 -28.87
CA LEU A 93 9.33 -14.95 -29.59
C LEU A 93 9.68 -15.04 -31.09
N CYS A 94 10.01 -13.91 -31.73
CA CYS A 94 10.36 -13.87 -33.15
C CYS A 94 11.69 -14.55 -33.44
N ASP A 95 12.69 -14.33 -32.58
CA ASP A 95 14.04 -14.84 -32.71
C ASP A 95 14.06 -16.37 -32.50
N ASN A 96 13.43 -16.86 -31.43
CA ASN A 96 13.38 -18.29 -31.10
C ASN A 96 12.61 -19.11 -32.14
N ASN A 97 11.63 -18.53 -32.81
CA ASN A 97 10.87 -19.20 -33.86
C ASN A 97 11.37 -18.93 -35.28
N ASN A 98 12.44 -18.13 -35.44
CA ASN A 98 12.99 -17.72 -36.73
C ASN A 98 11.91 -17.22 -37.71
N PHE A 99 10.98 -16.38 -37.22
CA PHE A 99 9.92 -15.87 -38.09
C PHE A 99 10.50 -15.01 -39.21
N SER A 100 9.94 -15.17 -40.42
CA SER A 100 10.21 -14.24 -41.51
C SER A 100 9.68 -12.84 -41.17
N LYS A 101 10.21 -11.79 -41.79
CA LYS A 101 9.73 -10.41 -41.55
C LYS A 101 8.20 -10.27 -41.67
N VAL A 102 7.59 -10.98 -42.62
CA VAL A 102 6.13 -11.00 -42.80
C VAL A 102 5.44 -11.72 -41.64
N GLY A 103 6.00 -12.85 -41.19
CA GLY A 103 5.51 -13.59 -40.02
C GLY A 103 5.60 -12.77 -38.73
N SER A 104 6.75 -12.16 -38.45
CA SER A 104 6.94 -11.29 -37.28
C SER A 104 5.96 -10.13 -37.28
N PHE A 105 5.74 -9.49 -38.44
CA PHE A 105 4.74 -8.43 -38.56
C PHE A 105 3.31 -8.93 -38.26
N ALA A 106 2.95 -10.11 -38.75
CA ALA A 106 1.64 -10.72 -38.48
C ALA A 106 1.46 -11.02 -36.98
N VAL A 107 2.50 -11.54 -36.31
CA VAL A 107 2.51 -11.80 -34.87
C VAL A 107 2.34 -10.51 -34.08
N ILE A 108 3.13 -9.47 -34.38
CA ILE A 108 3.01 -8.15 -33.76
C ILE A 108 1.58 -7.62 -33.94
N LYS A 109 1.04 -7.68 -35.16
CA LYS A 109 -0.32 -7.21 -35.46
C LYS A 109 -1.39 -7.98 -34.68
N HIS A 110 -1.19 -9.28 -34.41
CA HIS A 110 -2.10 -10.08 -33.58
C HIS A 110 -2.01 -9.76 -32.09
N LEU A 111 -0.84 -9.31 -31.62
CA LEU A 111 -0.60 -8.91 -30.23
C LEU A 111 -0.96 -7.46 -29.94
N LEU A 112 -1.40 -6.68 -30.92
CA LEU A 112 -1.90 -5.31 -30.72
C LEU A 112 -3.43 -5.29 -30.65
N SER A 113 -3.97 -4.45 -29.78
CA SER A 113 -5.39 -4.10 -29.81
C SER A 113 -5.75 -3.38 -31.12
N ASN A 114 -7.04 -3.41 -31.50
CA ASN A 114 -7.51 -2.78 -32.74
C ASN A 114 -7.21 -1.28 -32.81
N ASN A 115 -7.16 -0.61 -31.66
CA ASN A 115 -6.84 0.82 -31.55
C ASN A 115 -5.43 1.14 -32.06
N TYR A 116 -4.48 0.23 -31.87
CA TYR A 116 -3.08 0.43 -32.26
C TYR A 116 -2.72 -0.21 -33.60
N LYS A 117 -3.54 -1.13 -34.12
CA LYS A 117 -3.34 -1.70 -35.47
C LYS A 117 -3.31 -0.63 -36.57
N GLN A 118 -4.12 0.42 -36.41
CA GLN A 118 -4.14 1.53 -37.38
C GLN A 118 -2.80 2.29 -37.42
N LEU A 119 -2.09 2.39 -36.29
CA LEU A 119 -0.82 3.10 -36.18
C LEU A 119 0.31 2.44 -36.97
N ILE A 120 0.17 1.14 -37.27
CA ILE A 120 1.24 0.32 -37.83
C ILE A 120 0.96 -0.17 -39.25
N ASN A 121 -0.25 0.04 -39.77
CA ASN A 121 -0.68 -0.50 -41.07
C ASN A 121 0.17 -0.03 -42.26
N SER A 122 0.82 1.14 -42.16
CA SER A 122 1.70 1.69 -43.21
C SER A 122 3.15 1.17 -43.12
N ILE A 123 3.51 0.47 -42.05
CA ILE A 123 4.88 0.02 -41.78
C ILE A 123 4.95 -1.48 -42.05
N LYS A 124 5.83 -1.91 -42.96
CA LYS A 124 6.02 -3.33 -43.29
C LYS A 124 7.22 -3.97 -42.58
N ASP A 125 8.04 -3.15 -41.93
CA ASP A 125 9.25 -3.59 -41.23
C ASP A 125 8.96 -3.79 -39.74
N PRO A 126 9.03 -5.03 -39.21
CA PRO A 126 8.73 -5.33 -37.81
C PRO A 126 9.50 -4.45 -36.83
N GLN A 127 10.78 -4.19 -37.10
CA GLN A 127 11.62 -3.39 -36.22
C GLN A 127 11.12 -1.94 -36.13
N LYS A 128 10.78 -1.34 -37.27
CA LYS A 128 10.19 0.01 -37.33
C LYS A 128 8.81 0.07 -36.66
N VAL A 129 8.05 -1.02 -36.66
CA VAL A 129 6.78 -1.11 -35.92
C VAL A 129 7.03 -1.02 -34.41
N LEU A 130 7.98 -1.81 -33.90
CA LEU A 130 8.33 -1.79 -32.47
C LEU A 130 8.86 -0.41 -32.04
N GLU A 131 9.72 0.21 -32.85
CA GLU A 131 10.19 1.59 -32.64
C GLU A 131 9.04 2.59 -32.64
N LYS A 132 8.07 2.44 -33.56
CA LYS A 132 6.89 3.31 -33.62
C LYS A 132 6.03 3.18 -32.36
N ILE A 133 5.77 1.96 -31.89
CA ILE A 133 5.04 1.71 -30.64
C ILE A 133 5.78 2.36 -29.46
N MET A 134 7.11 2.22 -29.42
CA MET A 134 7.92 2.82 -28.36
C MET A 134 7.85 4.35 -28.37
N SER A 135 7.95 4.98 -29.55
CA SER A 135 7.84 6.44 -29.72
C SER A 135 6.46 6.99 -29.34
N GLN A 136 5.40 6.21 -29.52
CA GLN A 136 4.05 6.60 -29.09
C GLN A 136 3.88 6.51 -27.58
N THR A 137 4.52 5.52 -26.97
CA THR A 137 4.53 5.32 -25.52
C THR A 137 5.30 6.44 -24.82
N TYR A 138 6.53 6.72 -25.27
CA TYR A 138 7.40 7.75 -24.69
C TYR A 138 7.41 9.00 -25.57
N ASN A 139 6.35 9.80 -25.46
CA ASN A 139 6.19 11.03 -26.22
C ASN A 139 6.38 12.30 -25.37
N SER A 140 6.47 13.46 -26.04
CA SER A 140 6.69 14.76 -25.38
C SER A 140 5.56 15.17 -24.42
N LYS A 141 4.32 14.76 -24.68
CA LYS A 141 3.18 15.02 -23.78
C LYS A 141 3.35 14.26 -22.46
N LEU A 142 3.77 13.00 -22.52
CA LEU A 142 4.10 12.21 -21.34
C LEU A 142 5.28 12.86 -20.59
N ALA A 143 6.31 13.31 -21.30
CA ALA A 143 7.46 14.00 -20.69
C ALA A 143 7.04 15.21 -19.84
N GLN A 144 6.14 16.07 -20.37
CA GLN A 144 5.63 17.23 -19.65
C GLN A 144 4.81 16.86 -18.39
N SER A 145 3.99 15.82 -18.50
CA SER A 145 3.25 15.29 -17.35
C SER A 145 4.19 14.73 -16.28
N LEU A 146 5.20 13.95 -16.67
CA LEU A 146 6.19 13.39 -15.75
C LEU A 146 7.04 14.48 -15.07
N GLN A 147 7.43 15.53 -15.79
CA GLN A 147 8.15 16.67 -15.21
C GLN A 147 7.32 17.38 -14.14
N SER A 148 6.00 17.48 -14.35
CA SER A 148 5.09 18.06 -13.37
C SER A 148 4.99 17.15 -12.13
N ASN A 149 4.82 15.85 -12.34
CA ASN A 149 4.74 14.86 -11.26
C ASN A 149 6.02 14.83 -10.39
N LEU A 150 7.22 15.00 -10.98
CA LEU A 150 8.48 15.04 -10.21
C LEU A 150 8.51 16.13 -9.13
N LYS A 151 7.80 17.25 -9.34
CA LYS A 151 7.74 18.34 -8.35
C LYS A 151 6.85 17.99 -7.15
N ASP A 152 5.86 17.12 -7.37
CA ASP A 152 4.84 16.78 -6.38
C ASP A 152 5.25 15.64 -5.45
N ILE A 153 6.23 14.82 -5.88
CA ILE A 153 6.85 13.76 -5.08
C ILE A 153 7.72 14.41 -4.02
N LYS A 154 7.29 14.30 -2.77
CA LYS A 154 8.01 14.81 -1.60
C LYS A 154 8.24 13.66 -0.63
N GLU A 155 9.42 13.61 -0.06
CA GLU A 155 9.83 12.59 0.94
C GLU A 155 8.75 12.44 2.04
N ILE A 156 8.27 13.57 2.57
CA ILE A 156 7.26 13.59 3.64
C ILE A 156 5.93 12.91 3.30
N LYS A 157 5.58 12.77 2.00
CA LYS A 157 4.31 12.17 1.55
C LYS A 157 4.41 10.65 1.38
N ILE A 158 5.62 10.09 1.47
CA ILE A 158 5.89 8.68 1.26
C ILE A 158 6.45 8.10 2.56
N ALA A 159 5.94 6.94 2.95
CA ALA A 159 6.13 6.48 4.31
C ALA A 159 7.56 6.02 4.62
N LYS A 160 8.22 5.36 3.65
CA LYS A 160 9.60 4.86 3.76
C LYS A 160 10.51 5.55 2.75
N ILE A 161 11.76 5.74 3.13
CA ILE A 161 12.76 6.36 2.25
C ILE A 161 13.02 5.55 0.98
N GLN A 162 12.99 4.21 1.08
CA GLN A 162 13.18 3.33 -0.08
C GLN A 162 12.06 3.48 -1.10
N ASP A 163 10.81 3.53 -0.64
CA ASP A 163 9.64 3.69 -1.51
C ASP A 163 9.70 5.07 -2.21
N TYR A 164 10.17 6.11 -1.50
CA TYR A 164 10.37 7.44 -2.07
C TYR A 164 11.42 7.44 -3.19
N HIS A 165 12.56 6.79 -2.94
CA HIS A 165 13.60 6.63 -3.95
C HIS A 165 13.09 5.85 -5.18
N ASP A 166 12.35 4.76 -4.95
CA ASP A 166 11.82 3.91 -6.02
C ASP A 166 10.75 4.62 -6.87
N GLU A 167 9.93 5.49 -6.27
CA GLU A 167 8.98 6.33 -7.02
C GLU A 167 9.70 7.35 -7.90
N LEU A 168 10.72 8.03 -7.37
CA LEU A 168 11.54 8.95 -8.16
C LEU A 168 12.20 8.21 -9.31
N LYS A 169 12.84 7.07 -9.04
CA LYS A 169 13.52 6.24 -10.04
C LYS A 169 12.59 5.83 -11.18
N LYS A 170 11.35 5.41 -10.88
CA LYS A 170 10.36 5.05 -11.91
C LYS A 170 10.02 6.22 -12.83
N ILE A 171 9.92 7.43 -12.29
CA ILE A 171 9.52 8.61 -13.07
C ILE A 171 10.71 9.17 -13.85
N THR A 172 11.89 9.23 -13.25
CA THR A 172 13.13 9.64 -13.95
C THR A 172 13.45 8.70 -15.10
N TYR A 173 13.29 7.39 -14.91
CA TYR A 173 13.43 6.39 -15.96
C TYR A 173 12.53 6.69 -17.17
N LYS A 174 11.22 6.83 -16.95
CA LYS A 174 10.27 7.13 -18.03
C LYS A 174 10.59 8.45 -18.73
N LEU A 175 11.05 9.44 -17.98
CA LEU A 175 11.37 10.76 -18.49
C LEU A 175 12.67 10.74 -19.31
N ALA A 176 13.68 9.96 -18.89
CA ALA A 176 14.88 9.69 -19.67
C ALA A 176 14.53 9.03 -21.01
N LYS A 177 13.62 8.05 -21.01
CA LYS A 177 13.12 7.43 -22.25
C LYS A 177 12.42 8.41 -23.18
N CYS A 178 11.57 9.30 -22.65
CA CYS A 178 10.91 10.32 -23.46
C CYS A 178 11.90 11.32 -24.09
N ASN A 179 13.00 11.62 -23.42
CA ASN A 179 13.98 12.62 -23.87
C ASN A 179 15.21 12.02 -24.56
N GLY A 180 15.33 10.69 -24.61
CA GLY A 180 16.50 10.02 -25.17
C GLY A 180 17.78 10.22 -24.36
N TRP A 181 17.66 10.35 -23.04
CA TRP A 181 18.82 10.53 -22.16
C TRP A 181 19.55 9.22 -21.90
N SER A 182 20.85 9.35 -21.66
CA SER A 182 21.73 8.27 -21.21
C SER A 182 21.48 7.88 -19.75
N GLU A 183 21.97 6.71 -19.34
CA GLU A 183 21.88 6.23 -17.96
C GLU A 183 22.59 7.18 -16.97
N THR A 184 23.69 7.80 -17.39
CA THR A 184 24.40 8.79 -16.58
C THR A 184 23.54 10.04 -16.34
N GLU A 185 22.88 10.56 -17.37
CA GLU A 185 21.96 11.70 -17.26
C GLU A 185 20.73 11.38 -16.41
N GLU A 186 20.18 10.16 -16.55
CA GLU A 186 19.10 9.66 -15.71
C GLU A 186 19.51 9.65 -14.23
N ASN A 187 20.68 9.08 -13.92
CA ASN A 187 21.20 8.99 -12.56
C ASN A 187 21.47 10.37 -11.96
N VAL A 188 22.07 11.29 -12.73
CA VAL A 188 22.29 12.68 -12.29
C VAL A 188 20.96 13.37 -11.97
N LEU A 189 19.93 13.19 -12.80
CA LEU A 189 18.61 13.75 -12.51
C LEU A 189 18.00 13.12 -11.26
N LEU A 190 18.07 11.79 -11.11
CA LEU A 190 17.56 11.07 -9.96
C LEU A 190 18.19 11.59 -8.67
N GLU A 191 19.51 11.69 -8.62
CA GLU A 191 20.23 12.18 -7.44
C GLU A 191 19.88 13.63 -7.12
N THR A 192 19.86 14.49 -8.15
CA THR A 192 19.50 15.90 -8.01
C THR A 192 18.09 16.04 -7.44
N LYS A 193 17.11 15.34 -8.03
CA LYS A 193 15.71 15.40 -7.60
C LYS A 193 15.50 14.79 -6.23
N PHE A 194 16.19 13.70 -5.91
CA PHE A 194 16.15 13.09 -4.58
C PHE A 194 16.54 14.11 -3.51
N LEU A 195 17.70 14.77 -3.68
CA LEU A 195 18.21 15.76 -2.72
C LEU A 195 17.35 17.04 -2.69
N GLU A 196 16.90 17.55 -3.84
CA GLU A 196 16.03 18.72 -3.91
C GLU A 196 14.72 18.52 -3.15
N ASN A 197 14.12 17.33 -3.28
CA ASN A 197 12.79 17.01 -2.72
C ASN A 197 12.80 16.50 -1.27
N LEU A 198 13.96 16.33 -0.63
CA LEU A 198 14.04 16.13 0.83
C LEU A 198 13.49 17.35 1.58
N THR A 199 12.89 17.12 2.75
CA THR A 199 12.44 18.24 3.60
C THR A 199 13.63 18.98 4.21
N SER A 200 13.41 20.23 4.62
CA SER A 200 14.45 21.04 5.27
C SER A 200 14.98 20.38 6.54
N GLU A 201 14.10 19.77 7.33
CA GLU A 201 14.43 19.04 8.56
C GLU A 201 15.31 17.84 8.26
N THR A 202 14.96 17.04 7.24
CA THR A 202 15.76 15.91 6.80
C THR A 202 17.14 16.37 6.33
N LYS A 203 17.22 17.44 5.51
CA LYS A 203 18.48 18.02 5.03
C LYS A 203 19.39 18.46 6.17
N ILE A 204 18.84 19.13 7.18
CA ILE A 204 19.59 19.55 8.38
C ILE A 204 20.13 18.32 9.11
N LYS A 205 19.29 17.30 9.34
CA LYS A 205 19.70 16.06 10.03
C LYS A 205 20.77 15.27 9.27
N MET A 206 20.69 15.21 7.94
CA MET A 206 21.72 14.54 7.14
C MET A 206 23.05 15.28 7.21
N ARG A 207 23.03 16.62 7.24
CA ARG A 207 24.24 17.42 7.44
C ARG A 207 24.85 17.23 8.82
N GLU A 208 24.03 17.19 9.88
CA GLU A 208 24.49 16.90 11.25
C GLU A 208 25.10 15.49 11.36
N ALA A 209 24.60 14.53 10.60
CA ALA A 209 25.09 13.15 10.56
C ALA A 209 26.21 12.91 9.52
N GLU A 210 26.71 13.97 8.86
CA GLU A 210 27.73 13.92 7.82
C GLU A 210 27.40 12.93 6.68
N LYS A 211 26.13 12.93 6.24
CA LYS A 211 25.64 12.12 5.10
C LYS A 211 25.40 13.02 3.90
N TYR A 212 26.12 12.77 2.80
CA TYR A 212 26.13 13.67 1.64
C TYR A 212 25.66 12.99 0.36
N THR A 213 25.84 11.69 0.23
CA THR A 213 25.40 10.93 -0.94
C THR A 213 23.99 10.38 -0.75
N VAL A 214 23.27 10.16 -1.86
CA VAL A 214 21.93 9.57 -1.82
C VAL A 214 21.94 8.20 -1.12
N GLN A 215 22.93 7.37 -1.40
CA GLN A 215 23.05 6.04 -0.79
C GLN A 215 23.24 6.13 0.72
N GLU A 216 24.17 6.97 1.19
CA GLU A 216 24.39 7.19 2.63
C GLU A 216 23.12 7.66 3.35
N ILE A 217 22.38 8.60 2.74
CA ILE A 217 21.14 9.12 3.28
C ILE A 217 20.08 8.02 3.37
N ILE A 218 19.91 7.22 2.31
CA ILE A 218 18.96 6.11 2.27
C ILE A 218 19.29 5.10 3.36
N TYR A 219 20.54 4.65 3.48
CA TYR A 219 20.95 3.68 4.49
C TYR A 219 20.72 4.20 5.91
N TYR A 220 21.16 5.43 6.18
CA TYR A 220 20.99 6.05 7.49
C TYR A 220 19.53 6.19 7.91
N ILE A 221 18.67 6.68 7.00
CA ILE A 221 17.24 6.82 7.29
C ILE A 221 16.60 5.44 7.46
N LYS A 222 16.94 4.47 6.61
CA LYS A 222 16.42 3.11 6.68
C LYS A 222 16.72 2.44 8.02
N ASP A 223 17.94 2.57 8.54
CA ASP A 223 18.30 2.02 9.86
C ASP A 223 17.42 2.60 10.98
N ILE A 224 17.15 3.91 10.92
CA ILE A 224 16.25 4.59 11.87
C ILE A 224 14.81 4.10 11.70
N GLU A 225 14.32 3.98 10.47
CA GLU A 225 12.99 3.44 10.18
C GLU A 225 12.82 2.02 10.74
N GLU A 226 13.86 1.18 10.63
CA GLU A 226 13.88 -0.18 11.18
C GLU A 226 13.81 -0.18 12.72
N VAL A 227 14.60 0.66 13.40
CA VAL A 227 14.58 0.80 14.85
C VAL A 227 13.22 1.30 15.34
N VAL A 228 12.67 2.33 14.70
CA VAL A 228 11.35 2.90 15.04
C VAL A 228 10.23 1.87 14.83
N THR A 229 10.31 1.10 13.74
CA THR A 229 9.35 0.03 13.44
C THR A 229 9.48 -1.14 14.42
N ALA A 230 10.69 -1.48 14.88
CA ALA A 230 10.91 -2.52 15.87
C ALA A 230 10.36 -2.12 17.26
N ASN A 231 10.64 -0.90 17.71
CA ASN A 231 10.21 -0.40 19.02
C ASN A 231 8.67 -0.31 19.13
N SER A 232 8.00 0.16 18.07
CA SER A 232 6.52 0.18 18.02
C SER A 232 5.90 -1.22 18.15
N ARG A 233 6.57 -2.28 17.67
CA ARG A 233 6.13 -3.67 17.86
C ARG A 233 6.33 -4.18 19.30
N VAL A 234 7.35 -3.69 20.00
CA VAL A 234 7.64 -4.08 21.40
C VAL A 234 6.66 -3.41 22.36
N ASP A 235 6.40 -2.11 22.18
CA ASP A 235 5.42 -1.37 22.98
C ASP A 235 3.99 -1.94 22.81
N ARG A 236 3.68 -2.50 21.65
CA ARG A 236 2.46 -3.27 21.41
C ARG A 236 2.36 -4.50 22.33
N LYS A 237 3.40 -5.31 22.46
CA LYS A 237 3.38 -6.49 23.33
C LYS A 237 3.17 -6.08 24.80
N ARG A 238 3.80 -4.99 25.23
CA ARG A 238 3.62 -4.44 26.58
C ARG A 238 2.20 -3.91 26.79
N THR A 239 1.67 -3.13 25.86
CA THR A 239 0.32 -2.52 25.98
C THR A 239 -0.81 -3.56 25.91
N ILE A 240 -0.69 -4.59 25.06
CA ILE A 240 -1.66 -5.70 25.01
C ILE A 240 -1.63 -6.50 26.31
N ASN A 241 -0.45 -6.74 26.88
CA ASN A 241 -0.31 -7.43 28.17
C ASN A 241 -0.86 -6.59 29.33
N ILE A 242 -0.66 -5.27 29.33
CA ILE A 242 -1.25 -4.36 30.34
C ILE A 242 -2.78 -4.32 30.24
N LYS A 243 -3.35 -4.26 29.03
CA LYS A 243 -4.81 -4.32 28.86
C LYS A 243 -5.38 -5.65 29.32
N ARG A 244 -4.73 -6.79 29.05
CA ARG A 244 -5.15 -8.11 29.55
C ARG A 244 -5.09 -8.21 31.07
N ASN A 245 -4.09 -7.62 31.71
CA ASN A 245 -3.97 -7.65 33.17
C ASN A 245 -4.91 -6.67 33.90
N ASN A 246 -5.47 -5.68 33.19
CA ASN A 246 -6.44 -4.73 33.74
C ASN A 246 -7.90 -5.06 33.43
N PHE A 247 -8.19 -6.19 32.76
CA PHE A 247 -9.53 -6.78 32.79
C PHE A 247 -9.70 -7.54 34.10
N ILE A 248 -9.90 -6.81 35.18
CA ILE A 248 -10.73 -7.31 36.27
C ILE A 248 -12.13 -7.31 35.69
N ASP A 249 -12.71 -8.49 35.46
CA ASP A 249 -14.08 -8.63 34.99
C ASP A 249 -15.00 -7.73 35.84
N PRO A 250 -15.72 -6.76 35.24
CA PRO A 250 -16.73 -6.04 35.99
C PRO A 250 -17.76 -7.08 36.45
N PRO A 251 -18.20 -7.05 37.72
CA PRO A 251 -19.17 -8.03 38.22
C PRO A 251 -20.39 -8.00 37.31
N ASN A 252 -20.73 -9.16 36.73
CA ASN A 252 -21.83 -9.39 35.81
C ASN A 252 -23.15 -8.81 36.36
N LYS A 253 -23.42 -7.53 36.10
CA LYS A 253 -24.72 -6.90 36.37
C LYS A 253 -25.57 -7.07 35.13
N THR A 254 -26.25 -8.21 35.04
CA THR A 254 -27.30 -8.42 34.04
C THR A 254 -28.47 -7.50 34.37
N LYS A 255 -28.81 -6.55 33.49
CA LYS A 255 -30.07 -5.80 33.56
C LYS A 255 -31.22 -6.79 33.37
N ASN A 256 -32.06 -6.95 34.38
CA ASN A 256 -33.32 -7.68 34.27
C ASN A 256 -34.46 -6.66 34.14
N ASP A 257 -35.32 -6.81 33.13
CA ASP A 257 -36.46 -5.92 32.88
C ASP A 257 -37.57 -6.02 33.96
N LYS A 258 -37.44 -6.96 34.89
CA LYS A 258 -38.33 -7.12 36.04
C LYS A 258 -37.64 -6.68 37.33
N CYS A 259 -38.30 -5.80 38.09
CA CYS A 259 -37.84 -5.34 39.39
C CYS A 259 -37.66 -6.53 40.34
N CYS A 260 -36.48 -6.64 40.94
CA CYS A 260 -36.21 -7.68 41.94
C CYS A 260 -37.03 -7.41 43.19
N SER A 261 -37.87 -8.36 43.60
CA SER A 261 -38.70 -8.23 44.80
C SER A 261 -37.88 -7.96 46.07
N TYR A 262 -36.64 -8.47 46.13
CA TYR A 262 -35.75 -8.34 47.29
C TYR A 262 -34.96 -7.02 47.30
N HIS A 263 -34.47 -6.57 46.14
CA HIS A 263 -33.65 -5.37 46.04
C HIS A 263 -34.45 -4.11 45.67
N LYS A 264 -35.70 -4.28 45.21
CA LYS A 264 -36.57 -3.22 44.66
C LYS A 264 -35.89 -2.39 43.56
N THR A 265 -34.92 -2.97 42.87
CA THR A 265 -34.20 -2.38 41.74
C THR A 265 -34.16 -3.36 40.55
N ASN A 266 -34.03 -2.80 39.34
CA ASN A 266 -33.91 -3.57 38.10
C ASN A 266 -32.45 -3.98 37.80
N THR A 267 -31.50 -3.52 38.63
CA THR A 267 -30.07 -3.82 38.53
C THR A 267 -29.52 -4.17 39.91
N HIS A 268 -28.99 -5.38 40.04
CA HIS A 268 -28.34 -5.85 41.26
C HIS A 268 -27.37 -7.00 40.91
N ASP A 269 -26.47 -7.33 41.83
CA ASP A 269 -25.58 -8.48 41.67
C ASP A 269 -26.33 -9.78 42.01
N THR A 270 -26.16 -10.80 41.18
CA THR A 270 -26.78 -12.12 41.37
C THR A 270 -26.37 -12.72 42.72
N LYS A 271 -25.13 -12.51 43.16
CA LYS A 271 -24.65 -13.02 44.46
C LYS A 271 -25.34 -12.31 45.64
N SER A 272 -25.53 -10.98 45.58
CA SER A 272 -26.26 -10.24 46.61
C SER A 272 -27.74 -10.62 46.67
N CYS A 273 -28.35 -10.90 45.50
CA CYS A 273 -29.72 -11.40 45.39
C CYS A 273 -29.95 -12.70 46.15
N ILE A 274 -29.08 -13.67 45.91
CA ILE A 274 -29.18 -14.99 46.52
C ILE A 274 -29.01 -14.90 48.04
N ALA A 275 -28.11 -14.04 48.54
CA ALA A 275 -27.90 -13.83 49.97
C ALA A 275 -29.15 -13.25 50.66
N LEU A 276 -29.75 -12.20 50.10
CA LEU A 276 -30.97 -11.59 50.65
C LEU A 276 -32.18 -12.52 50.58
N LYS A 277 -32.30 -13.30 49.49
CA LYS A 277 -33.34 -14.33 49.38
C LYS A 277 -33.23 -15.40 50.48
N ARG A 278 -32.01 -15.81 50.83
CA ARG A 278 -31.77 -16.75 51.94
C ARG A 278 -32.16 -16.14 53.29
N GLN A 279 -31.76 -14.91 53.57
CA GLN A 279 -32.12 -14.22 54.82
C GLN A 279 -33.63 -14.05 55.00
N GLU A 280 -34.37 -13.67 53.97
CA GLU A 280 -35.84 -13.56 54.07
C GLU A 280 -36.50 -14.92 54.32
N SER A 281 -36.00 -15.99 53.70
CA SER A 281 -36.51 -17.36 53.92
C SER A 281 -36.24 -17.87 55.35
N GLU A 282 -35.12 -17.46 55.96
CA GLU A 282 -34.80 -17.78 57.35
C GLU A 282 -35.65 -16.96 58.33
N ASN A 283 -35.88 -15.69 58.04
CA ASN A 283 -36.74 -14.83 58.88
C ASN A 283 -38.22 -15.24 58.83
N THR A 284 -38.72 -15.69 57.66
CA THR A 284 -40.08 -16.25 57.57
C THR A 284 -40.21 -17.56 58.33
N ARG A 285 -39.19 -18.42 58.32
CA ARG A 285 -39.16 -19.64 59.16
C ARG A 285 -39.14 -19.31 60.65
N LYS A 286 -38.36 -18.33 61.11
CA LYS A 286 -38.33 -17.90 62.52
C LYS A 286 -39.66 -17.30 62.98
N ASN A 287 -40.33 -16.51 62.13
CA ASN A 287 -41.63 -15.93 62.47
C ASN A 287 -42.78 -16.96 62.47
N PHE A 288 -42.66 -18.05 61.71
CA PHE A 288 -43.62 -19.17 61.76
C PHE A 288 -43.53 -19.94 63.09
N PHE A 289 -42.34 -20.02 63.68
CA PHE A 289 -42.13 -20.63 65.00
C PHE A 289 -42.58 -19.74 66.18
N ILE A 290 -42.66 -18.42 66.00
CA ILE A 290 -43.10 -17.48 67.05
C ILE A 290 -44.64 -17.34 67.08
N LYS A 291 -45.35 -17.64 65.98
CA LYS A 291 -46.83 -17.59 65.93
C LYS A 291 -47.53 -18.89 66.31
N ASN A 292 -46.79 -19.99 66.47
CA ASN A 292 -47.32 -21.31 66.85
C ASN A 292 -46.86 -21.76 68.26
N ASN A 293 -46.43 -20.80 69.10
CA ASN A 293 -46.22 -20.97 70.53
C ASN A 293 -47.00 -19.88 71.28
#